data_AF-A0A7V3MKX6-F1
#
_entry.id   AF-A0A7V3MKX6-F1
#
_cell.length_a   1.000
_cell.length_b   1.000
_cell.length_c   1.000
_cell.angle_alpha   90.00
_cell.angle_beta   90.00
_cell.angle_gamma   90.00
#
_symmetry.space_group_name_H-M   'P 1'
#
loop_
_entity.id
_entity.type
_entity.pdbx_description
1 polymer ?
#
loop_
_entity_poly.entity_id
_entity_poly.type
_entity_poly.pdbx_seq_one_letter_code
_entity_poly.pdbx_strand_id
1 'polypeptide(L)'
;MPASPQADFDERLADALNSALYAGEEIVACEAGDHGQAIALTGRQIIMARVGLAATGELEGHRVTTFPLADVAAINLRKGGLGAVIQVVANQTSTEASSGAPDNVIVFTGPGRVKKAEAFAEAVESITGMTVTRVGPHSQPDRHASPQPDARQEVAEAPAQAEPQPQVPEEEDQPALTAREEYRPNPRLPKPIRKRRRGPSKMLVALGVLAGLTVVGMAVMAPVREAQLAPMPTVTPSTPSISQRSVRLQLQAVANYEKQVSEAMLHARAEVSALRTAIASQSRTAVQNACRPGRIDVAWQTIAALSPPPGLVEANQNLLDGLLRIKNAAAAASVTLESKEALARLDEAESLISKGRSAIAAQRSSLEKQAAALHKQMK
;
A
#
# COMPACT_ATOMS: atom_id res chain seq x y z
N MET A 1 35.06 1.89 27.87
CA MET A 1 34.65 2.37 26.53
C MET A 1 33.23 1.90 26.33
N PRO A 2 32.22 2.79 26.25
CA PRO A 2 30.87 2.37 25.91
C PRO A 2 30.90 1.75 24.51
N ALA A 3 30.17 0.65 24.32
CA ALA A 3 30.03 0.03 23.00
C ALA A 3 29.46 1.07 22.01
N SER A 4 30.02 1.13 20.79
CA SER A 4 29.46 1.98 19.74
C SER A 4 28.00 1.57 19.52
N PRO A 5 27.04 2.52 19.52
CA PRO A 5 25.62 2.21 19.37
C PRO A 5 25.29 1.52 18.03
N GLN A 6 26.25 1.48 17.09
CA GLN A 6 26.14 0.88 15.76
C GLN A 6 26.48 -0.62 15.68
N ALA A 7 26.82 -1.30 16.78
CA ALA A 7 27.39 -2.66 16.77
C ALA A 7 26.53 -3.75 16.07
N ASP A 8 25.23 -3.50 15.88
CA ASP A 8 24.27 -4.44 15.27
C ASP A 8 23.99 -4.17 13.77
N PHE A 9 24.62 -3.16 13.15
CA PHE A 9 24.32 -2.80 11.75
C PHE A 9 25.12 -3.61 10.72
N ASP A 10 24.49 -3.88 9.57
CA ASP A 10 25.22 -4.16 8.33
C ASP A 10 26.07 -2.92 8.01
N GLU A 11 27.32 -3.13 7.58
CA GLU A 11 28.29 -2.09 7.21
C GLU A 11 27.66 -1.03 6.31
N ARG A 12 26.81 -1.45 5.36
CA ARG A 12 26.13 -0.53 4.44
C ARG A 12 25.13 0.40 5.13
N LEU A 13 24.46 -0.06 6.19
CA LEU A 13 23.56 0.79 6.98
C LEU A 13 24.34 1.76 7.86
N ALA A 14 25.46 1.31 8.42
CA ALA A 14 26.35 2.19 9.17
C ALA A 14 26.91 3.30 8.27
N ASP A 15 27.39 2.96 7.07
CA ASP A 15 27.85 3.92 6.07
C ASP A 15 26.73 4.90 5.66
N ALA A 16 25.52 4.40 5.44
CA ALA A 16 24.36 5.23 5.12
C ALA A 16 24.07 6.27 6.21
N LEU A 17 24.04 5.84 7.48
CA LEU A 17 23.83 6.73 8.61
C LEU A 17 24.98 7.74 8.77
N ASN A 18 26.22 7.28 8.67
CA ASN A 18 27.42 8.10 8.81
C ASN A 18 27.53 9.15 7.69
N SER A 19 27.06 8.83 6.48
CA SER A 19 27.08 9.75 5.33
C SER A 19 26.20 11.00 5.52
N ALA A 20 25.22 10.94 6.43
CA ALA A 20 24.29 12.03 6.72
C ALA A 20 24.63 12.83 7.98
N LEU A 21 25.72 12.48 8.68
CA LEU A 21 26.20 13.22 9.85
C LEU A 21 26.89 14.51 9.43
N TYR A 22 26.65 15.59 10.18
CA TYR A 22 27.48 16.78 10.09
C TYR A 22 28.87 16.51 10.68
N ALA A 23 29.87 17.28 10.27
CA ALA A 23 31.22 17.16 10.81
C ALA A 23 31.21 17.38 12.34
N GLY A 24 31.70 16.39 13.09
CA GLY A 24 31.72 16.41 14.56
C GLY A 24 30.37 16.10 15.22
N GLU A 25 29.36 15.70 14.44
CA GLU A 25 28.09 15.20 14.98
C GLU A 25 28.20 13.72 15.36
N GLU A 26 27.64 13.36 16.52
CA GLU A 26 27.62 11.98 17.01
C GLU A 26 26.19 11.43 17.04
N ILE A 27 26.08 10.12 16.79
CA ILE A 27 24.84 9.38 16.99
C ILE A 27 24.70 9.06 18.47
N VAL A 28 23.60 9.54 19.06
CA VAL A 28 23.32 9.38 20.49
C VAL A 28 22.45 8.14 20.74
N ALA A 29 21.57 7.79 19.81
CA ALA A 29 20.80 6.55 19.81
C ALA A 29 20.56 6.07 18.38
N CYS A 30 20.56 4.77 18.16
CA CYS A 30 20.21 4.21 16.85
C CYS A 30 19.69 2.79 16.97
N GLU A 31 18.79 2.41 16.06
CA GLU A 31 18.21 1.09 16.02
C GLU A 31 18.02 0.58 14.59
N ALA A 32 18.20 -0.73 14.42
CA ALA A 32 17.97 -1.44 13.16
C ALA A 32 16.50 -1.85 13.03
N GLY A 33 15.87 -1.39 11.95
CA GLY A 33 14.55 -1.82 11.52
C GLY A 33 14.61 -3.03 10.59
N ASP A 34 13.52 -3.25 9.85
CA ASP A 34 13.36 -4.38 8.94
C ASP A 34 14.11 -4.23 7.63
N HIS A 35 14.68 -5.34 7.16
CA HIS A 35 15.16 -5.53 5.79
C HIS A 35 16.03 -4.39 5.22
N GLY A 36 17.02 -3.91 5.98
CA GLY A 36 17.91 -2.85 5.51
C GLY A 36 17.44 -1.44 5.88
N GLN A 37 16.56 -1.30 6.89
CA GLN A 37 16.13 -0.02 7.45
C GLN A 37 16.88 0.27 8.76
N ALA A 38 17.17 1.54 9.02
CA ALA A 38 17.70 2.00 10.30
C ALA A 38 17.19 3.40 10.64
N ILE A 39 17.14 3.70 11.93
CA ILE A 39 16.85 5.03 12.46
C ILE A 39 17.94 5.43 13.45
N ALA A 40 18.38 6.69 13.38
CA ALA A 40 19.35 7.26 14.29
C ALA A 40 18.88 8.63 14.79
N LEU A 41 19.22 8.94 16.02
CA LEU A 41 19.05 10.22 16.67
C LEU A 41 20.42 10.83 16.94
N THR A 42 20.60 12.06 16.51
CA THR A 42 21.74 12.90 16.86
C THR A 42 21.29 14.04 17.79
N GLY A 43 22.21 14.89 18.20
CA GLY A 43 21.86 16.13 18.92
C GLY A 43 21.08 17.16 18.08
N ARG A 44 20.94 16.98 16.77
CA ARG A 44 20.34 17.98 15.86
C ARG A 44 19.26 17.45 14.95
N GLN A 45 19.25 16.16 14.65
CA GLN A 45 18.39 15.57 13.64
C GLN A 45 18.07 14.11 13.93
N ILE A 46 17.01 13.63 13.29
CA ILE A 46 16.72 12.20 13.15
C ILE A 46 17.09 11.80 11.73
N ILE A 47 17.85 10.71 11.59
CA ILE A 47 18.29 10.17 10.33
C ILE A 47 17.60 8.83 10.12
N MET A 48 16.95 8.65 8.98
CA MET A 48 16.37 7.38 8.55
C MET A 48 17.12 6.88 7.32
N ALA A 49 17.69 5.69 7.41
CA ALA A 49 18.45 5.07 6.33
C ALA A 49 17.75 3.81 5.81
N ARG A 50 17.83 3.60 4.50
CA ARG A 50 17.27 2.46 3.77
C ARG A 50 18.26 1.99 2.73
N VAL A 51 18.65 0.73 2.81
CA VAL A 51 19.63 0.14 1.91
C VAL A 51 19.11 -1.18 1.35
N GLY A 52 19.22 -1.32 0.04
CA GLY A 52 18.93 -2.54 -0.71
C GLY A 52 17.48 -2.68 -1.16
N LEU A 53 17.25 -3.70 -1.98
CA LEU A 53 16.00 -3.95 -2.72
C LEU A 53 14.78 -4.01 -1.82
N ALA A 54 14.88 -4.66 -0.66
CA ALA A 54 13.74 -4.87 0.22
C ALA A 54 13.27 -3.58 0.91
N ALA A 55 14.17 -2.61 1.14
CA ALA A 55 13.84 -1.34 1.77
C ALA A 55 13.50 -0.23 0.76
N THR A 56 14.10 -0.27 -0.44
CA THR A 56 14.04 0.84 -1.42
C THR A 56 13.30 0.49 -2.71
N GLY A 57 13.10 -0.79 -3.03
CA GLY A 57 12.59 -1.25 -4.31
C GLY A 57 13.66 -1.35 -5.41
N GLU A 58 14.91 -0.99 -5.13
CA GLU A 58 16.03 -0.99 -6.10
C GLU A 58 17.21 -1.84 -5.59
N LEU A 59 17.86 -2.63 -6.47
CA LEU A 59 18.89 -3.61 -6.08
C LEU A 59 20.05 -2.98 -5.29
N GLU A 60 20.52 -1.83 -5.75
CA GLU A 60 21.57 -1.00 -5.12
C GLU A 60 20.97 0.25 -4.47
N GLY A 61 19.66 0.25 -4.21
CA GLY A 61 18.97 1.42 -3.72
C GLY A 61 19.50 1.83 -2.37
N HIS A 62 19.79 3.12 -2.25
CA HIS A 62 20.31 3.75 -1.06
C HIS A 62 19.56 5.06 -0.83
N ARG A 63 18.79 5.13 0.25
CA ARG A 63 18.03 6.34 0.61
C ARG A 63 18.32 6.72 2.05
N VAL A 64 18.66 7.98 2.24
CA VAL A 64 18.85 8.56 3.57
C VAL A 64 18.02 9.82 3.65
N THR A 65 17.19 9.90 4.67
CA THR A 65 16.31 11.04 4.93
C THR A 65 16.64 11.62 6.29
N THR A 66 16.83 12.93 6.34
CA THR A 66 17.13 13.64 7.58
C THR A 66 15.97 14.53 7.97
N PHE A 67 15.68 14.56 9.26
CA PHE A 67 14.65 15.39 9.87
C PHE A 67 15.31 16.25 10.93
N PRO A 68 15.59 17.54 10.65
CA PRO A 68 16.09 18.46 11.67
C PRO A 68 15.12 18.47 12.86
N LEU A 69 15.62 18.33 14.08
CA LEU A 69 14.77 18.27 15.28
C LEU A 69 13.89 19.52 15.42
N ALA A 70 14.38 20.68 14.99
CA ALA A 70 13.62 21.93 14.97
C ALA A 70 12.37 21.89 14.05
N ASP A 71 12.38 21.02 13.05
CA ASP A 71 11.28 20.86 12.10
C ASP A 71 10.37 19.67 12.45
N VAL A 72 10.77 18.80 13.39
CA VAL A 72 9.96 17.66 13.81
C VAL A 72 8.78 18.16 14.66
N ALA A 73 7.57 17.95 14.14
CA ALA A 73 6.32 18.30 14.80
C ALA A 73 5.87 17.22 15.79
N ALA A 74 6.07 15.95 15.44
CA ALA A 74 5.71 14.82 16.28
C ALA A 74 6.49 13.56 15.90
N ILE A 75 6.63 12.64 16.86
CA ILE A 75 7.15 11.29 16.63
C ILE A 75 6.10 10.32 17.17
N ASN A 76 5.70 9.37 16.33
CA ASN A 76 4.67 8.39 16.67
C ASN A 76 5.28 6.99 16.73
N LEU A 77 5.08 6.30 17.84
CA LEU A 77 5.35 4.87 17.99
C LEU A 77 4.02 4.13 17.99
N ARG A 78 3.79 3.28 16.97
CA ARG A 78 2.58 2.47 16.87
C ARG A 78 2.93 1.01 17.05
N LYS A 79 2.27 0.33 18.00
CA LYS A 79 2.47 -1.10 18.27
C LYS A 79 1.28 -1.90 17.76
N GLY A 80 1.55 -2.99 17.06
CA GLY A 80 0.57 -3.94 16.56
C GLY A 80 0.95 -5.38 16.90
N GLY A 81 0.08 -6.34 16.59
CA GLY A 81 0.31 -7.76 16.89
C GLY A 81 1.54 -8.37 16.20
N LEU A 82 2.01 -7.76 15.10
CA LEU A 82 3.15 -8.24 14.32
C LEU A 82 4.45 -7.47 14.59
N GLY A 83 4.40 -6.32 15.25
CA GLY A 83 5.57 -5.45 15.35
C GLY A 83 5.25 -4.04 15.81
N ALA A 84 6.18 -3.12 15.53
CA ALA A 84 6.05 -1.70 15.80
C ALA A 84 6.48 -0.87 14.58
N VAL A 85 6.01 0.37 14.55
CA VAL A 85 6.34 1.35 13.52
C VAL A 85 6.68 2.67 14.18
N ILE A 86 7.82 3.26 13.81
CA ILE A 86 8.17 4.64 14.16
C ILE A 86 7.92 5.52 12.95
N GLN A 87 7.14 6.59 13.14
CA GLN A 87 6.88 7.60 12.13
C GLN A 87 7.35 8.97 12.64
N VAL A 88 8.16 9.66 11.83
CA VAL A 88 8.56 11.05 12.07
C VAL A 88 7.63 11.97 11.29
N VAL A 89 7.05 12.96 11.96
CA VAL A 89 6.19 13.97 11.35
C VAL A 89 6.91 15.30 11.48
N ALA A 90 7.22 15.94 10.37
CA ALA A 90 7.88 17.23 10.34
C ALA A 90 7.06 18.27 9.58
N ASN A 91 7.23 19.54 9.94
CA ASN A 91 6.39 20.67 9.51
C ASN A 91 6.51 20.98 8.01
N GLN A 92 7.62 20.59 7.38
CA GLN A 92 7.96 20.98 6.00
C GLN A 92 8.18 19.79 5.05
N THR A 93 8.14 18.56 5.53
CA THR A 93 8.43 17.39 4.70
C THR A 93 7.17 16.85 4.04
N SER A 94 6.90 17.36 2.84
CA SER A 94 6.26 16.55 1.79
C SER A 94 7.32 15.61 1.23
N THR A 95 7.65 14.53 1.93
CA THR A 95 8.43 13.44 1.32
C THR A 95 7.52 12.69 0.36
N GLU A 96 7.64 13.02 -0.93
CA GLU A 96 7.02 12.35 -2.05
C GLU A 96 7.41 10.86 -2.03
N ALA A 97 6.46 9.98 -1.73
CA ALA A 97 6.71 8.54 -1.78
C ALA A 97 6.74 8.08 -3.25
N SER A 98 7.94 8.02 -3.82
CA SER A 98 8.25 7.22 -5.01
C SER A 98 7.96 5.75 -4.70
N SER A 99 6.75 5.26 -5.03
CA SER A 99 6.31 3.84 -5.06
C SER A 99 6.77 2.87 -3.95
N GLY A 100 7.14 3.36 -2.77
CA GLY A 100 7.69 2.57 -1.66
C GLY A 100 7.09 2.97 -0.30
N ALA A 101 7.54 2.33 0.79
CA ALA A 101 7.16 2.74 2.14
C ALA A 101 7.51 4.23 2.35
N PRO A 102 6.74 5.02 3.11
CA PRO A 102 7.02 6.45 3.29
C PRO A 102 8.41 6.65 3.91
N ASP A 103 9.23 7.56 3.37
CA ASP A 103 10.62 7.76 3.84
C ASP A 103 10.75 8.24 5.29
N ASN A 104 9.64 8.68 5.88
CA ASN A 104 9.52 9.07 7.28
C ASN A 104 9.05 7.94 8.21
N VAL A 105 9.14 6.67 7.78
CA VAL A 105 8.66 5.50 8.53
C VAL A 105 9.72 4.39 8.58
N ILE A 106 10.00 3.87 9.79
CA ILE A 106 10.77 2.63 9.98
C ILE A 106 9.89 1.54 10.61
N VAL A 107 9.97 0.33 10.08
CA VAL A 107 9.21 -0.85 10.53
C VAL A 107 10.09 -1.79 11.36
N PHE A 108 9.51 -2.34 12.42
CA PHE A 108 10.14 -3.25 13.37
C PHE A 108 9.26 -4.50 13.58
N THR A 109 9.53 -5.58 12.86
CA THR A 109 8.74 -6.82 12.95
C THR A 109 9.24 -7.75 14.06
N GLY A 110 8.32 -8.27 14.86
CA GLY A 110 8.60 -9.24 15.92
C GLY A 110 8.93 -8.61 17.29
N PRO A 111 8.74 -9.37 18.38
CA PRO A 111 8.75 -8.84 19.75
C PRO A 111 10.12 -8.27 20.18
N GLY A 112 11.23 -8.83 19.69
CA GLY A 112 12.56 -8.30 19.98
C GLY A 112 12.80 -6.92 19.37
N ARG A 113 12.28 -6.66 18.18
CA ARG A 113 12.42 -5.38 17.48
C ARG A 113 11.43 -4.33 17.98
N VAL A 114 10.27 -4.74 18.49
CA VAL A 114 9.35 -3.84 19.22
C VAL A 114 10.06 -3.19 20.41
N LYS A 115 10.83 -3.97 21.19
CA LYS A 115 11.60 -3.42 22.32
C LYS A 115 12.66 -2.42 21.87
N LYS A 116 13.31 -2.67 20.73
CA LYS A 116 14.24 -1.72 20.11
C LYS A 116 13.53 -0.41 19.71
N ALA A 117 12.35 -0.51 19.10
CA ALA A 117 11.54 0.67 18.78
C ALA A 117 11.12 1.46 20.03
N GLU A 118 10.77 0.77 21.12
CA GLU A 118 10.47 1.39 22.42
C GLU A 118 11.70 2.07 23.02
N ALA A 119 12.86 1.40 23.03
CA ALA A 119 14.12 1.95 23.53
C ALA A 119 14.53 3.20 22.74
N PHE A 120 14.37 3.20 21.41
CA PHE A 120 14.61 4.38 20.60
C PHE A 120 13.65 5.52 20.95
N ALA A 121 12.35 5.23 21.12
CA ALA A 121 11.37 6.23 21.52
C ALA A 121 11.68 6.84 22.90
N GLU A 122 12.11 6.01 23.86
CA GLU A 122 12.56 6.48 25.18
C GLU A 122 13.81 7.35 25.08
N ALA A 123 14.78 6.98 24.23
CA ALA A 123 15.96 7.79 23.98
C ALA A 123 15.60 9.16 23.39
N VAL A 124 14.69 9.19 22.42
CA VAL A 124 14.15 10.44 21.86
C VAL A 124 13.55 11.32 22.95
N GLU A 125 12.67 10.78 23.81
CA GLU A 125 12.03 11.55 24.89
C GLU A 125 13.07 12.09 25.88
N SER A 126 14.03 11.26 26.27
CA SER A 126 15.07 11.62 27.22
C SER A 126 16.00 12.73 26.69
N ILE A 127 16.40 12.62 25.42
CA ILE A 127 17.41 13.52 24.82
C ILE A 127 16.78 14.82 24.32
N THR A 128 15.60 14.73 23.70
CA THR A 128 14.98 15.88 23.03
C THR A 128 13.93 16.58 23.89
N GLY A 129 13.42 15.90 24.93
CA GLY A 129 12.25 16.35 25.69
C GLY A 129 10.93 16.26 24.93
N MET A 130 10.94 15.80 23.66
CA MET A 130 9.73 15.65 22.85
C MET A 130 8.98 14.39 23.25
N THR A 131 7.69 14.51 23.56
CA THR A 131 6.84 13.35 23.87
C THR A 131 6.58 12.51 22.62
N VAL A 132 6.86 11.21 22.71
CA VAL A 132 6.55 10.26 21.64
C VAL A 132 5.13 9.75 21.85
N THR A 133 4.27 9.97 20.86
CA THR A 133 2.89 9.49 20.89
C THR A 133 2.87 7.98 20.72
N ARG A 134 2.42 7.25 21.74
CA ARG A 134 2.34 5.79 21.74
C ARG A 134 0.91 5.33 21.44
N VAL A 135 0.73 4.60 20.35
CA VAL A 135 -0.56 3.97 19.99
C VAL A 135 -0.45 2.48 20.26
N GLY A 136 -1.26 2.00 21.21
CA GLY A 136 -1.31 0.59 21.59
C GLY A 136 -2.27 -0.23 20.71
N PRO A 137 -2.10 -1.56 20.67
CA PRO A 137 -2.97 -2.48 19.92
C PRO A 137 -4.41 -2.54 20.47
N HIS A 138 -4.69 -1.93 21.63
CA HIS A 138 -6.01 -1.94 22.28
C HIS A 138 -6.60 -0.53 22.45
N SER A 139 -5.98 0.48 21.85
CA SER A 139 -6.49 1.85 21.86
C SER A 139 -7.53 2.03 20.75
N GLN A 140 -8.57 1.20 20.75
CA GLN A 140 -9.79 1.45 20.00
C GLN A 140 -10.70 2.27 20.94
N PRO A 141 -11.15 3.49 20.58
CA PRO A 141 -12.11 4.20 21.42
C PRO A 141 -13.43 3.42 21.40
N ASP A 142 -13.92 3.05 22.59
CA ASP A 142 -15.23 2.46 22.82
C ASP A 142 -16.30 3.28 22.09
N ARG A 143 -16.77 2.76 20.94
CA ARG A 143 -17.97 3.28 20.29
C ARG A 143 -19.16 2.80 21.09
N HIS A 144 -19.72 3.73 21.88
CA HIS A 144 -21.11 3.80 22.33
C HIS A 144 -21.85 2.46 22.47
N ALA A 145 -21.97 2.03 23.72
CA ALA A 145 -23.08 1.22 24.19
C ALA A 145 -24.41 1.84 23.73
N SER A 146 -25.10 1.15 22.83
CA SER A 146 -26.55 1.33 22.66
C SER A 146 -27.26 0.52 23.75
N PRO A 147 -28.28 1.07 24.43
CA PRO A 147 -29.00 0.38 25.47
C PRO A 147 -29.87 -0.73 24.87
N GLN A 148 -29.69 -1.94 25.37
CA GLN A 148 -30.51 -3.11 25.07
C GLN A 148 -31.66 -3.15 26.09
N PRO A 149 -32.94 -3.17 25.66
CA PRO A 149 -34.02 -3.59 26.54
C PRO A 149 -34.37 -5.07 26.34
N ASP A 150 -34.67 -5.69 27.46
CA ASP A 150 -35.01 -7.08 27.70
C ASP A 150 -36.11 -7.68 26.81
N ALA A 151 -35.96 -8.97 26.49
CA ALA A 151 -37.07 -9.94 26.53
C ALA A 151 -36.57 -11.41 26.64
N ARG A 152 -36.61 -11.92 27.88
CA ARG A 152 -37.06 -13.26 28.33
C ARG A 152 -36.69 -14.53 27.53
N GLN A 153 -35.82 -15.32 28.17
CA GLN A 153 -36.01 -16.72 28.62
C GLN A 153 -36.89 -17.68 27.79
N GLU A 154 -36.28 -18.79 27.37
CA GLU A 154 -36.66 -20.11 27.90
C GLU A 154 -35.49 -21.11 27.83
N VAL A 155 -35.35 -21.88 28.90
CA VAL A 155 -34.32 -22.89 29.15
C VAL A 155 -34.96 -24.27 28.96
N ALA A 156 -34.28 -25.21 28.32
CA ALA A 156 -34.47 -26.62 28.58
C ALA A 156 -33.16 -27.40 28.38
N GLU A 157 -32.96 -28.33 29.30
CA GLU A 157 -31.72 -28.92 29.79
C GLU A 157 -31.51 -30.35 29.25
N ALA A 158 -30.29 -30.63 28.74
CA ALA A 158 -29.48 -31.88 28.82
C ALA A 158 -30.07 -33.26 28.38
N PRO A 159 -29.30 -34.39 28.35
CA PRO A 159 -27.84 -34.63 28.24
C PRO A 159 -27.43 -35.72 27.19
N ALA A 160 -26.10 -35.83 26.99
CA ALA A 160 -25.26 -37.03 26.76
C ALA A 160 -25.68 -38.15 25.77
N GLN A 161 -24.76 -38.51 24.85
CA GLN A 161 -24.03 -39.80 24.89
C GLN A 161 -23.04 -39.94 23.73
N ALA A 162 -21.89 -40.52 24.05
CA ALA A 162 -20.87 -41.01 23.14
C ALA A 162 -21.31 -42.33 22.49
N GLU A 163 -20.84 -42.62 21.28
CA GLU A 163 -19.89 -43.72 21.00
C GLU A 163 -19.64 -43.89 19.48
N PRO A 164 -18.53 -44.57 19.08
CA PRO A 164 -17.96 -44.57 17.74
C PRO A 164 -18.18 -45.89 16.97
N GLN A 165 -17.56 -45.96 15.76
CA GLN A 165 -17.28 -47.13 14.89
C GLN A 165 -18.36 -47.46 13.82
N PRO A 166 -18.04 -48.16 12.69
CA PRO A 166 -16.91 -49.07 12.48
C PRO A 166 -16.16 -49.07 11.11
N GLN A 167 -14.97 -49.68 11.16
CA GLN A 167 -14.20 -50.23 10.05
C GLN A 167 -14.83 -51.54 9.55
N VAL A 168 -14.76 -51.82 8.25
CA VAL A 168 -15.11 -53.10 7.58
C VAL A 168 -14.19 -53.20 6.32
N PRO A 169 -13.76 -54.39 5.83
CA PRO A 169 -12.36 -54.81 5.88
C PRO A 169 -11.80 -55.21 4.49
N GLU A 170 -10.59 -55.78 4.51
CA GLU A 170 -9.96 -56.54 3.44
C GLU A 170 -10.82 -57.74 2.97
N GLU A 171 -10.79 -58.02 1.67
CA GLU A 171 -11.13 -59.34 1.12
C GLU A 171 -10.15 -59.69 -0.01
N GLU A 172 -9.43 -60.79 0.21
CA GLU A 172 -8.57 -61.49 -0.74
C GLU A 172 -9.42 -62.19 -1.81
N ASP A 173 -8.94 -62.25 -3.05
CA ASP A 173 -9.10 -63.46 -3.85
C ASP A 173 -8.04 -63.53 -4.98
N GLN A 174 -7.21 -64.57 -4.92
CA GLN A 174 -6.42 -65.07 -6.06
C GLN A 174 -7.27 -66.11 -6.81
N PRO A 175 -7.01 -66.39 -8.10
CA PRO A 175 -6.07 -67.50 -8.37
C PRO A 175 -5.16 -67.34 -9.60
N ALA A 176 -3.96 -67.87 -9.43
CA ALA A 176 -3.15 -68.72 -10.32
C ALA A 176 -3.23 -68.56 -11.87
N LEU A 177 -2.07 -68.13 -12.42
CA LEU A 177 -1.25 -68.77 -13.48
C LEU A 177 -1.96 -69.48 -14.65
N THR A 178 -1.81 -68.92 -15.86
CA THR A 178 -1.39 -69.69 -17.05
C THR A 178 -0.59 -68.83 -18.05
N ALA A 179 0.38 -69.47 -18.69
CA ALA A 179 1.10 -69.08 -19.92
C ALA A 179 1.99 -67.80 -19.89
N ARG A 180 3.25 -67.98 -19.48
CA ARG A 180 4.36 -67.13 -19.93
C ARG A 180 4.66 -67.44 -21.40
N GLU A 181 4.12 -66.65 -22.31
CA GLU A 181 4.72 -66.50 -23.64
C GLU A 181 5.92 -65.56 -23.55
N GLU A 182 7.09 -66.11 -23.87
CA GLU A 182 8.37 -65.43 -23.90
C GLU A 182 8.36 -64.36 -25.00
N TYR A 183 8.08 -63.11 -24.63
CA TYR A 183 8.14 -61.96 -25.54
C TYR A 183 9.59 -61.74 -26.00
N ARG A 184 9.90 -62.18 -27.22
CA ARG A 184 11.16 -61.84 -27.91
C ARG A 184 10.98 -60.52 -28.66
N PRO A 185 11.57 -59.40 -28.19
CA PRO A 185 11.42 -58.12 -28.87
C PRO A 185 12.11 -58.16 -30.24
N ASN A 186 11.37 -57.72 -31.26
CA ASN A 186 11.83 -57.63 -32.63
C ASN A 186 13.03 -56.66 -32.75
N PRO A 187 14.23 -57.12 -33.15
CA PRO A 187 15.47 -56.32 -33.13
C PRO A 187 15.51 -55.21 -34.18
N ARG A 188 14.50 -55.09 -35.04
CA ARG A 188 14.42 -54.08 -36.12
C ARG A 188 13.55 -52.88 -35.81
N LEU A 189 13.02 -52.75 -34.58
CA LEU A 189 12.30 -51.54 -34.18
C LEU A 189 13.28 -50.41 -33.80
N PRO A 190 13.13 -49.20 -34.35
CA PRO A 190 13.93 -48.05 -33.92
C PRO A 190 13.67 -47.78 -32.44
N LYS A 191 14.75 -47.63 -31.66
CA LYS A 191 14.69 -47.46 -30.21
C LYS A 191 13.81 -46.25 -29.85
N PRO A 192 12.90 -46.36 -28.86
CA PRO A 192 12.10 -45.23 -28.43
C PRO A 192 13.02 -44.13 -27.89
N ILE A 193 12.91 -42.93 -28.49
CA ILE A 193 13.63 -41.73 -28.08
C ILE A 193 13.14 -41.38 -26.67
N ARG A 194 13.98 -41.65 -25.66
CA ARG A 194 13.72 -41.23 -24.28
C ARG A 194 13.65 -39.70 -24.23
N LYS A 195 12.43 -39.15 -24.17
CA LYS A 195 12.21 -37.72 -23.90
C LYS A 195 12.79 -37.40 -22.53
N ARG A 196 13.94 -36.70 -22.50
CA ARG A 196 14.51 -36.14 -21.26
C ARG A 196 13.46 -35.20 -20.64
N ARG A 197 12.90 -35.56 -19.48
CA ARG A 197 12.11 -34.65 -18.65
C ARG A 197 13.03 -33.49 -18.24
N ARG A 198 12.90 -32.34 -18.90
CA ARG A 198 13.44 -31.07 -18.39
C ARG A 198 12.65 -30.75 -17.13
N GLY A 199 13.35 -30.61 -16.00
CA GLY A 199 12.74 -30.15 -14.75
C GLY A 199 12.09 -28.77 -14.90
N PRO A 200 11.27 -28.34 -13.93
CA PRO A 200 10.56 -27.06 -13.99
C PRO A 200 11.56 -25.94 -14.29
N SER A 201 11.28 -25.18 -15.34
CA SER A 201 12.16 -24.12 -15.83
C SER A 201 12.40 -23.10 -14.72
N LYS A 202 13.64 -22.59 -14.60
CA LYS A 202 14.01 -21.53 -13.65
C LYS A 202 13.07 -20.30 -13.70
N MET A 203 12.39 -20.13 -14.83
CA MET A 203 11.37 -19.09 -15.05
C MET A 203 10.10 -19.27 -14.20
N LEU A 204 9.66 -20.52 -13.94
CA LEU A 204 8.51 -20.82 -13.07
C LEU A 204 8.82 -20.54 -11.59
N VAL A 205 10.07 -20.79 -11.16
CA VAL A 205 10.51 -20.46 -9.80
C VAL A 205 10.59 -18.93 -9.61
N ALA A 206 11.10 -18.20 -10.60
CA ALA A 206 11.14 -16.74 -10.56
C ALA A 206 9.73 -16.12 -10.52
N LEU A 207 8.77 -16.66 -11.29
CA LEU A 207 7.38 -16.19 -11.28
C LEU A 207 6.69 -16.45 -9.93
N GLY A 208 6.97 -17.59 -9.28
CA GLY A 208 6.44 -17.91 -7.95
C GLY A 208 6.95 -16.98 -6.86
N VAL A 209 8.24 -16.60 -6.91
CA VAL A 209 8.83 -15.64 -5.96
C VAL A 209 8.26 -14.23 -6.16
N LEU A 210 8.03 -13.80 -7.41
CA LEU A 210 7.45 -12.49 -7.71
C LEU A 210 5.99 -12.38 -7.21
N ALA A 211 5.20 -13.45 -7.39
CA ALA A 211 3.82 -13.51 -6.89
C ALA A 211 3.76 -13.52 -5.35
N GLY A 212 4.69 -14.21 -4.69
CA GLY A 212 4.81 -14.19 -3.23
C GLY A 212 5.09 -12.80 -2.66
N LEU A 213 6.01 -12.05 -3.30
CA LEU A 213 6.34 -10.68 -2.88
C LEU A 213 5.16 -9.70 -3.02
N THR A 214 4.33 -9.85 -4.06
CA THR A 214 3.12 -9.01 -4.21
C THR A 214 2.07 -9.25 -3.13
N VAL A 215 1.90 -10.50 -2.68
CA VAL A 215 0.92 -10.83 -1.62
C VAL A 215 1.38 -10.32 -0.26
N VAL A 216 2.68 -10.41 0.04
CA VAL A 216 3.27 -9.84 1.27
C VAL A 216 3.18 -8.32 1.27
N GLY A 217 3.40 -7.65 0.13
CA GLY A 217 3.22 -6.20 -0.01
C GLY A 217 1.79 -5.71 0.26
N MET A 218 0.77 -6.49 -0.12
CA MET A 218 -0.62 -6.15 0.17
C MET A 218 -1.01 -6.38 1.64
N ALA A 219 -0.47 -7.42 2.30
CA ALA A 219 -0.74 -7.70 3.71
C ALA A 219 -0.11 -6.65 4.66
N VAL A 220 1.04 -6.09 4.29
CA VAL A 220 1.71 -5.03 5.06
C VAL A 220 1.01 -3.66 4.90
N MET A 221 0.31 -3.42 3.78
CA MET A 221 -0.40 -2.16 3.53
C MET A 221 -1.81 -2.08 4.16
N ALA A 222 -2.41 -3.20 4.54
CA ALA A 222 -3.73 -3.23 5.19
C ALA A 222 -3.79 -2.43 6.51
N PRO A 223 -2.86 -2.58 7.47
CA PRO A 223 -2.86 -1.77 8.70
C PRO A 223 -2.54 -0.28 8.47
N VAL A 224 -1.94 0.08 7.33
CA VAL A 224 -1.67 1.49 6.95
C VAL A 224 -2.94 2.16 6.41
N ARG A 225 -3.85 1.42 5.77
CA ARG A 225 -5.13 1.95 5.27
C ARG A 225 -6.13 2.22 6.40
N GLU A 226 -6.17 1.37 7.43
CA GLU A 226 -7.02 1.60 8.61
C GLU A 226 -6.54 2.80 9.45
N ALA A 227 -5.24 3.10 9.41
CA ALA A 227 -4.65 4.27 10.07
C ALA A 227 -5.12 5.63 9.51
N GLN A 228 -5.68 5.69 8.30
CA GLN A 228 -6.19 6.93 7.68
C GLN A 228 -7.70 7.14 7.91
N LEU A 229 -8.41 6.15 8.43
CA LEU A 229 -9.87 6.15 8.60
C LEU A 229 -10.33 6.51 10.03
N ALA A 230 -9.41 6.93 10.90
CA ALA A 230 -9.79 7.41 12.23
C ALA A 230 -10.68 8.67 12.13
N PRO A 231 -11.83 8.73 12.82
CA PRO A 231 -12.67 9.92 12.85
C PRO A 231 -11.88 11.08 13.45
N MET A 232 -11.93 12.24 12.79
CA MET A 232 -11.23 13.44 13.25
C MET A 232 -11.61 13.79 14.69
N PRO A 233 -10.66 14.29 15.51
CA PRO A 233 -11.02 14.92 16.77
C PRO A 233 -12.00 16.05 16.46
N THR A 234 -13.16 16.02 17.12
CA THR A 234 -14.10 17.12 17.15
C THR A 234 -13.33 18.36 17.60
N VAL A 235 -13.06 19.27 16.67
CA VAL A 235 -12.36 20.52 16.99
C VAL A 235 -13.28 21.31 17.90
N THR A 236 -13.00 21.29 19.19
CA THR A 236 -13.58 22.22 20.16
C THR A 236 -13.17 23.63 19.70
N PRO A 237 -14.15 24.52 19.41
CA PRO A 237 -13.88 25.83 18.82
C PRO A 237 -13.32 26.79 19.87
N SER A 238 -12.05 26.64 20.23
CA SER A 238 -11.39 27.53 21.18
C SER A 238 -10.46 28.56 20.53
N THR A 239 -10.44 28.71 19.20
CA THR A 239 -9.85 29.90 18.54
C THR A 239 -10.29 30.07 17.08
N PRO A 240 -11.11 31.10 16.74
CA PRO A 240 -11.62 31.29 15.38
C PRO A 240 -10.54 31.65 14.34
N SER A 241 -9.37 32.12 14.76
CA SER A 241 -8.24 32.42 13.86
C SER A 241 -7.58 31.15 13.29
N ILE A 242 -7.56 30.05 14.07
CA ILE A 242 -6.96 28.78 13.66
C ILE A 242 -7.84 28.07 12.62
N SER A 243 -9.17 28.23 12.71
CA SER A 243 -10.12 27.60 11.77
C SER A 243 -10.19 28.26 10.40
N GLN A 244 -10.05 29.59 10.30
CA GLN A 244 -10.06 30.26 8.98
C GLN A 244 -8.80 29.95 8.17
N ARG A 245 -7.63 29.92 8.83
CA ARG A 245 -6.36 29.58 8.17
C ARG A 245 -6.37 28.14 7.67
N SER A 246 -6.87 27.19 8.46
CA SER A 246 -6.94 25.78 8.05
C SER A 246 -7.87 25.56 6.85
N VAL A 247 -9.05 26.18 6.83
CA VAL A 247 -9.99 26.08 5.68
C VAL A 247 -9.37 26.67 4.41
N ARG A 248 -8.66 27.80 4.51
CA ARG A 248 -7.95 28.39 3.35
C ARG A 248 -6.85 27.47 2.80
N LEU A 249 -6.06 26.86 3.69
CA LEU A 249 -5.02 25.90 3.29
C LEU A 249 -5.63 24.66 2.62
N GLN A 250 -6.71 24.12 3.17
CA GLN A 250 -7.44 23.00 2.56
C GLN A 250 -8.02 23.37 1.19
N LEU A 251 -8.62 24.55 1.06
CA LEU A 251 -9.17 25.03 -0.22
C LEU A 251 -8.07 25.16 -1.28
N GLN A 252 -6.90 25.70 -0.91
CA GLN A 252 -5.75 25.80 -1.80
C GLN A 252 -5.23 24.41 -2.20
N ALA A 253 -5.14 23.48 -1.26
CA ALA A 253 -4.72 22.11 -1.55
C ALA A 253 -5.68 21.41 -2.53
N VAL A 254 -6.99 21.53 -2.32
CA VAL A 254 -8.01 20.97 -3.22
C VAL A 254 -7.96 21.63 -4.60
N ALA A 255 -7.80 22.95 -4.69
CA ALA A 255 -7.68 23.65 -5.96
C ALA A 255 -6.43 23.24 -6.75
N ASN A 256 -5.29 23.08 -6.08
CA ASN A 256 -4.06 22.60 -6.71
C ASN A 256 -4.22 21.16 -7.23
N TYR A 257 -4.81 20.29 -6.42
CA TYR A 257 -5.09 18.91 -6.81
C TYR A 257 -6.06 18.83 -8.00
N GLU A 258 -7.16 19.60 -7.98
CA GLU A 258 -8.12 19.69 -9.09
C GLU A 258 -7.44 20.13 -10.39
N LYS A 259 -6.54 21.12 -10.32
CA LYS A 259 -5.77 21.60 -11.46
C LYS A 259 -4.90 20.50 -12.05
N GLN A 260 -4.10 19.82 -11.22
CA GLN A 260 -3.21 18.73 -11.64
C GLN A 260 -3.98 17.56 -12.26
N VAL A 261 -5.09 17.16 -11.64
CA VAL A 261 -5.98 16.12 -12.19
C VAL A 261 -6.56 16.55 -13.54
N SER A 262 -7.00 17.80 -13.67
CA SER A 262 -7.58 18.31 -14.91
C SER A 262 -6.57 18.34 -16.06
N GLU A 263 -5.33 18.75 -15.77
CA GLU A 263 -4.22 18.73 -16.74
C GLU A 263 -3.90 17.29 -17.20
N ALA A 264 -3.77 16.34 -16.26
CA ALA A 264 -3.54 14.93 -16.60
C ALA A 264 -4.68 14.34 -17.45
N MET A 265 -5.94 14.64 -17.10
CA MET A 265 -7.11 14.13 -17.81
C MET A 265 -7.34 14.72 -19.19
N LEU A 266 -6.86 15.94 -19.46
CA LEU A 266 -7.02 16.60 -20.76
C LEU A 266 -6.36 15.78 -21.88
N HIS A 267 -5.18 15.23 -21.62
CA HIS A 267 -4.46 14.40 -22.58
C HIS A 267 -5.13 13.03 -22.80
N ALA A 268 -5.64 12.41 -21.73
CA ALA A 268 -6.34 11.12 -21.81
C ALA A 268 -7.67 11.24 -22.57
N ARG A 269 -8.42 12.34 -22.42
CA ARG A 269 -9.74 12.52 -23.05
C ARG A 269 -9.69 12.46 -24.58
N ALA A 270 -8.66 13.05 -25.19
CA ALA A 270 -8.48 12.99 -26.64
C ALA A 270 -8.27 11.54 -27.12
N GLU A 271 -7.44 10.76 -26.42
CA GLU A 271 -7.20 9.35 -26.75
C GLU A 271 -8.44 8.48 -26.55
N VAL A 272 -9.19 8.68 -25.46
CA VAL A 272 -10.46 7.96 -25.23
C VAL A 272 -11.46 8.22 -26.35
N SER A 273 -11.57 9.47 -26.83
CA SER A 273 -12.46 9.80 -27.95
C SER A 273 -12.04 9.15 -29.28
N ALA A 274 -10.73 9.11 -29.54
CA ALA A 274 -10.17 8.43 -30.71
C ALA A 274 -10.37 6.91 -30.62
N LEU A 275 -10.17 6.32 -29.43
CA LEU A 275 -10.39 4.91 -29.17
C LEU A 275 -11.87 4.53 -29.35
N ARG A 276 -12.80 5.32 -28.82
CA ARG A 276 -14.24 5.08 -29.00
C ARG A 276 -14.61 5.11 -30.50
N THR A 277 -14.12 6.09 -31.24
CA THR A 277 -14.34 6.19 -32.71
C THR A 277 -13.74 4.99 -33.44
N ALA A 278 -12.53 4.57 -33.06
CA ALA A 278 -11.85 3.42 -33.64
C ALA A 278 -12.63 2.11 -33.39
N ILE A 279 -13.09 1.88 -32.15
CA ILE A 279 -13.91 0.71 -31.79
C ILE A 279 -15.24 0.71 -32.54
N ALA A 280 -15.91 1.87 -32.61
CA ALA A 280 -17.17 2.02 -33.33
C ALA A 280 -17.03 1.76 -34.84
N SER A 281 -15.91 2.17 -35.43
CA SER A 281 -15.59 1.89 -36.84
C SER A 281 -15.22 0.43 -37.12
N GLN A 282 -15.06 -0.40 -36.08
CA GLN A 282 -14.56 -1.80 -36.16
C GLN A 282 -13.24 -1.94 -36.94
N SER A 283 -12.48 -0.85 -37.08
CA SER A 283 -11.20 -0.87 -37.79
C SER A 283 -10.08 -1.29 -36.85
N ARG A 284 -9.54 -2.50 -37.04
CA ARG A 284 -8.46 -3.05 -36.21
C ARG A 284 -7.22 -2.15 -36.22
N THR A 285 -6.89 -1.57 -37.37
CA THR A 285 -5.73 -0.66 -37.52
C THR A 285 -5.96 0.64 -36.76
N ALA A 286 -7.18 1.19 -36.79
CA ALA A 286 -7.53 2.37 -36.01
C ALA A 286 -7.47 2.08 -34.51
N VAL A 287 -7.97 0.91 -34.07
CA VAL A 287 -7.91 0.47 -32.67
C VAL A 287 -6.45 0.32 -32.22
N GLN A 288 -5.61 -0.39 -32.99
CA GLN A 288 -4.18 -0.53 -32.67
C GLN A 288 -3.44 0.81 -32.60
N ASN A 289 -3.78 1.76 -33.47
CA ASN A 289 -3.20 3.10 -33.44
C ASN A 289 -3.68 3.91 -32.23
N ALA A 290 -4.95 3.77 -31.85
CA ALA A 290 -5.52 4.42 -30.67
C ALA A 290 -5.06 3.80 -29.34
N CYS A 291 -4.74 2.49 -29.33
CA CYS A 291 -4.26 1.75 -28.16
C CYS A 291 -2.75 1.90 -27.92
N ARG A 292 -2.04 2.74 -28.68
CA ARG A 292 -0.60 2.92 -28.45
C ARG A 292 -0.38 3.46 -27.03
N PRO A 293 0.53 2.86 -26.26
CA PRO A 293 0.83 3.32 -24.91
C PRO A 293 1.34 4.76 -24.99
N GLY A 294 0.73 5.62 -24.20
CA GLY A 294 0.95 7.04 -24.32
C GLY A 294 0.23 7.81 -23.25
N ARG A 295 -0.84 8.53 -23.62
CA ARG A 295 -1.36 9.58 -22.74
C ARG A 295 -2.27 9.04 -21.66
N ILE A 296 -3.01 7.95 -21.90
CA ILE A 296 -3.79 7.27 -20.84
C ILE A 296 -2.87 6.72 -19.75
N ASP A 297 -1.74 6.12 -20.13
CA ASP A 297 -0.75 5.61 -19.17
C ASP A 297 -0.09 6.74 -18.38
N VAL A 298 0.33 7.80 -19.07
CA VAL A 298 0.89 9.00 -18.44
C VAL A 298 -0.12 9.64 -17.49
N ALA A 299 -1.38 9.77 -17.88
CA ALA A 299 -2.43 10.32 -17.02
C ALA A 299 -2.67 9.44 -15.79
N TRP A 300 -2.71 8.11 -15.96
CA TRP A 300 -2.85 7.17 -14.86
C TRP A 300 -1.67 7.26 -13.89
N GLN A 301 -0.44 7.28 -14.40
CA GLN A 301 0.78 7.41 -13.58
C GLN A 301 0.83 8.76 -12.87
N THR A 302 0.48 9.85 -13.56
CA THR A 302 0.45 11.20 -12.99
C THR A 302 -0.53 11.25 -11.84
N ILE A 303 -1.78 10.80 -12.04
CA ILE A 303 -2.81 10.80 -11.00
C ILE A 303 -2.45 9.85 -9.85
N ALA A 304 -1.84 8.69 -10.15
CA ALA A 304 -1.39 7.74 -9.13
C ALA A 304 -0.26 8.30 -8.26
N ALA A 305 0.57 9.20 -8.81
CA ALA A 305 1.61 9.89 -8.08
C ALA A 305 1.11 11.09 -7.27
N LEU A 306 -0.10 11.61 -7.57
CA LEU A 306 -0.68 12.70 -6.80
C LEU A 306 -1.09 12.22 -5.40
N SER A 307 -0.76 13.01 -4.39
CA SER A 307 -1.28 12.81 -3.03
C SER A 307 -2.65 13.49 -2.91
N PRO A 308 -3.76 12.74 -2.82
CA PRO A 308 -5.08 13.35 -2.70
C PRO A 308 -5.22 14.06 -1.35
N PRO A 309 -5.78 15.29 -1.32
CA PRO A 309 -6.13 15.96 -0.08
C PRO A 309 -7.09 15.12 0.79
N PRO A 310 -7.15 15.35 2.12
CA PRO A 310 -8.09 14.66 2.99
C PRO A 310 -9.53 14.76 2.48
N GLY A 311 -10.22 13.62 2.45
CA GLY A 311 -11.60 13.50 1.92
C GLY A 311 -11.70 13.26 0.41
N LEU A 312 -10.60 13.25 -0.34
CA LEU A 312 -10.59 12.98 -1.79
C LEU A 312 -9.97 11.62 -2.18
N VAL A 313 -9.74 10.73 -1.22
CA VAL A 313 -9.15 9.40 -1.47
C VAL A 313 -10.06 8.56 -2.38
N GLU A 314 -11.36 8.50 -2.10
CA GLU A 314 -12.32 7.76 -2.96
C GLU A 314 -12.42 8.40 -4.35
N ALA A 315 -12.38 9.73 -4.43
CA ALA A 315 -12.39 10.45 -5.70
C ALA A 315 -11.17 10.07 -6.56
N ASN A 316 -9.98 10.00 -5.96
CA ASN A 316 -8.77 9.55 -6.64
C ASN A 316 -8.88 8.10 -7.11
N GLN A 317 -9.40 7.21 -6.27
CA GLN A 317 -9.59 5.80 -6.62
C GLN A 317 -10.53 5.65 -7.82
N ASN A 318 -11.66 6.39 -7.85
CA ASN A 318 -12.58 6.37 -8.99
C ASN A 318 -11.90 6.82 -10.30
N LEU A 319 -11.00 7.82 -10.25
CA LEU A 319 -10.23 8.26 -11.42
C LEU A 319 -9.27 7.17 -11.91
N LEU A 320 -8.52 6.56 -11.00
CA LEU A 320 -7.56 5.49 -11.32
C LEU A 320 -8.25 4.24 -11.87
N ASP A 321 -9.37 3.84 -11.27
CA ASP A 321 -10.16 2.70 -11.73
C ASP A 321 -10.77 2.95 -13.11
N GLY A 322 -11.27 4.16 -13.37
CA GLY A 322 -11.77 4.55 -14.68
C GLY A 322 -10.68 4.50 -15.75
N LEU A 323 -9.50 5.08 -15.49
CA LEU A 323 -8.35 5.02 -16.40
C LEU A 323 -7.85 3.58 -16.63
N LEU A 324 -7.82 2.75 -15.60
CA LEU A 324 -7.46 1.34 -15.73
C LEU A 324 -8.46 0.57 -16.59
N ARG A 325 -9.76 0.85 -16.45
CA ARG A 325 -10.81 0.26 -17.29
C ARG A 325 -10.70 0.67 -18.75
N ILE A 326 -10.32 1.92 -19.04
CA ILE A 326 -10.01 2.35 -20.40
C ILE A 326 -8.88 1.50 -20.99
N LYS A 327 -7.79 1.30 -20.24
CA LYS A 327 -6.67 0.45 -20.68
C LYS A 327 -7.10 -0.98 -20.97
N ASN A 328 -7.93 -1.56 -20.08
CA ASN A 328 -8.44 -2.91 -20.26
C ASN A 328 -9.40 -3.02 -21.46
N ALA A 329 -10.23 -2.00 -21.70
CA ALA A 329 -11.09 -1.93 -22.87
C ALA A 329 -10.28 -1.81 -24.17
N ALA A 330 -9.22 -0.99 -24.17
CA ALA A 330 -8.29 -0.84 -25.28
C ALA A 330 -7.57 -2.17 -25.61
N ALA A 331 -7.08 -2.88 -24.58
CA ALA A 331 -6.45 -4.19 -24.72
C ALA A 331 -7.44 -5.23 -25.27
N ALA A 332 -8.64 -5.33 -24.70
CA ALA A 332 -9.67 -6.26 -25.18
C ALA A 332 -10.06 -5.98 -26.63
N ALA A 333 -10.29 -4.72 -27.00
CA ALA A 333 -10.66 -4.32 -28.36
C ALA A 333 -9.58 -4.69 -29.39
N SER A 334 -8.30 -4.66 -29.01
CA SER A 334 -7.19 -5.06 -29.89
C SER A 334 -7.15 -6.57 -30.19
N VAL A 335 -7.66 -7.39 -29.26
CA VAL A 335 -7.61 -8.86 -29.34
C VAL A 335 -8.87 -9.42 -29.99
N THR A 336 -10.04 -9.22 -29.37
CA THR A 336 -11.28 -9.94 -29.72
C THR A 336 -12.24 -9.14 -30.61
N LEU A 337 -12.04 -7.83 -30.78
CA LEU A 337 -12.86 -6.95 -31.63
C LEU A 337 -14.36 -6.93 -31.27
N GLU A 338 -14.75 -7.41 -30.08
CA GLU A 338 -16.12 -7.32 -29.57
C GLU A 338 -16.48 -5.88 -29.21
N SER A 339 -16.86 -5.12 -30.25
CA SER A 339 -17.09 -3.67 -30.17
C SER A 339 -18.13 -3.27 -29.11
N LYS A 340 -19.21 -4.04 -28.97
CA LYS A 340 -20.28 -3.74 -28.00
C LYS A 340 -19.79 -3.81 -26.55
N GLU A 341 -19.04 -4.85 -26.20
CA GLU A 341 -18.52 -5.00 -24.83
C GLU A 341 -17.44 -3.96 -24.54
N ALA A 342 -16.54 -3.70 -25.49
CA ALA A 342 -15.50 -2.69 -25.34
C ALA A 342 -16.08 -1.27 -25.15
N LEU A 343 -17.14 -0.93 -25.89
CA LEU A 343 -17.85 0.34 -25.72
C LEU A 343 -18.53 0.44 -24.34
N ALA A 344 -19.22 -0.61 -23.89
CA ALA A 344 -19.84 -0.63 -22.57
C ALA A 344 -18.81 -0.43 -21.43
N ARG A 345 -17.62 -1.04 -21.56
CA ARG A 345 -16.51 -0.84 -20.61
C ARG A 345 -15.96 0.60 -20.64
N LEU A 346 -15.95 1.25 -21.80
CA LEU A 346 -15.57 2.67 -21.91
C LEU A 346 -16.63 3.57 -21.26
N ASP A 347 -17.92 3.27 -21.41
CA ASP A 347 -19.00 4.01 -20.77
C ASP A 347 -18.90 3.92 -19.23
N GLU A 348 -18.64 2.72 -18.71
CA GLU A 348 -18.45 2.51 -17.27
C GLU A 348 -17.21 3.25 -16.74
N ALA A 349 -16.11 3.24 -17.51
CA ALA A 349 -14.91 3.98 -17.17
C ALA A 349 -15.15 5.49 -17.10
N GLU A 350 -15.87 6.06 -18.08
CA GLU A 350 -16.24 7.48 -18.08
C GLU A 350 -17.16 7.84 -16.91
N SER A 351 -18.05 6.93 -16.52
CA SER A 351 -18.90 7.10 -15.33
C SER A 351 -18.07 7.22 -14.05
N LEU A 352 -17.06 6.35 -13.86
CA LEU A 352 -16.15 6.42 -12.71
C LEU A 352 -15.32 7.71 -12.72
N ILE A 353 -14.78 8.10 -13.87
CA ILE A 353 -14.04 9.36 -14.02
C ILE A 353 -14.93 10.55 -13.67
N SER A 354 -16.18 10.55 -14.15
CA SER A 354 -17.17 11.59 -13.86
C SER A 354 -17.48 11.67 -12.36
N LYS A 355 -17.68 10.51 -11.70
CA LYS A 355 -17.88 10.40 -10.25
C LYS A 355 -16.68 10.96 -9.46
N GLY A 356 -15.46 10.64 -9.88
CA GLY A 356 -14.23 11.18 -9.26
C GLY A 356 -14.16 12.70 -9.38
N ARG A 357 -14.41 13.25 -10.57
CA ARG A 357 -14.38 14.71 -10.80
C ARG A 357 -15.49 15.46 -10.06
N SER A 358 -16.70 14.91 -10.01
CA SER A 358 -17.81 15.54 -9.30
C SER A 358 -17.58 15.58 -7.79
N ALA A 359 -16.97 14.54 -7.21
CA ALA A 359 -16.57 14.53 -5.81
C ALA A 359 -15.52 15.62 -5.48
N ILE A 360 -14.53 15.82 -6.36
CA ILE A 360 -13.53 16.91 -6.21
C ILE A 360 -14.23 18.28 -6.20
N ALA A 361 -15.12 18.53 -7.17
CA ALA A 361 -15.86 19.77 -7.27
C ALA A 361 -16.80 20.01 -6.07
N ALA A 362 -17.46 18.95 -5.57
CA ALA A 362 -18.32 19.02 -4.40
C ALA A 362 -17.54 19.39 -3.12
N GLN A 363 -16.36 18.78 -2.92
CA GLN A 363 -15.49 19.08 -1.78
C GLN A 363 -15.01 20.53 -1.82
N ARG A 364 -14.59 21.02 -3.00
CA ARG A 364 -14.22 22.42 -3.19
C ARG A 364 -15.36 23.36 -2.85
N SER A 365 -16.56 23.12 -3.38
CA SER A 365 -17.74 23.94 -3.09
C SER A 365 -18.10 23.95 -1.60
N SER A 366 -17.95 22.82 -0.91
CA SER A 366 -18.14 22.72 0.54
C SER A 366 -17.17 23.62 1.31
N LEU A 367 -15.88 23.58 0.96
CA LEU A 367 -14.85 24.41 1.59
C LEU A 367 -15.06 25.91 1.31
N GLU A 368 -15.48 26.28 0.10
CA GLU A 368 -15.83 27.66 -0.25
C GLU A 368 -17.00 28.18 0.60
N LYS A 369 -18.04 27.37 0.80
CA LYS A 369 -19.18 27.71 1.68
C LYS A 369 -18.75 27.88 3.13
N GLN A 370 -17.88 26.99 3.64
CA GLN A 370 -17.34 27.11 4.99
C GLN A 370 -16.49 28.37 5.17
N ALA A 371 -15.63 28.69 4.20
CA ALA A 371 -14.83 29.91 4.21
C ALA A 371 -15.70 31.18 4.21
N ALA A 372 -16.78 31.19 3.42
CA ALA A 372 -17.73 32.30 3.38
C ALA A 372 -18.51 32.46 4.70
N ALA A 373 -18.93 31.34 5.31
CA ALA A 373 -19.62 31.35 6.61
C ALA A 373 -18.72 31.90 7.72
N LEU A 374 -17.46 31.47 7.78
CA LEU A 374 -16.47 32.00 8.73
C LEU A 374 -16.20 33.48 8.51
N HIS A 375 -16.11 33.94 7.26
CA HIS A 375 -15.94 35.36 6.96
C HIS A 375 -17.13 36.21 7.43
N LYS A 376 -18.36 35.68 7.37
CA LYS A 376 -19.57 36.36 7.87
C LYS A 376 -19.60 36.44 9.40
N GLN A 377 -19.04 35.47 10.12
CA GLN A 377 -18.98 35.48 11.60
C GLN A 377 -17.94 36.47 12.16
N MET A 378 -16.97 36.90 11.36
CA MET A 378 -15.95 37.88 11.75
C MET A 378 -16.34 39.34 11.51
N LYS A 379 -17.45 39.57 10.80
CA LYS A 379 -18.06 40.89 10.61
C LYS A 379 -19.17 41.07 11.62
#